data_AF-A0AAD5W137-F1
#
_entry.id   AF-A0AAD5W137-F1
#
_cell.length_a   1.000
_cell.length_b   1.000
_cell.length_c   1.000
_cell.angle_alpha   90.00
_cell.angle_beta   90.00
_cell.angle_gamma   90.00
#
_symmetry.space_group_name_H-M   'P 1'
#
loop_
_entity.id
_entity.type
_entity.pdbx_description
1 polymer ?
#
loop_
_entity_poly.entity_id
_entity_poly.type
_entity_poly.pdbx_seq_one_letter_code
_entity_poly.pdbx_strand_id
1 'polypeptide(L)'
;MSGILARTALRAATRTAPRRARGFAQDVAESQNPAYKAYLAEESALTSHATHTTDLWRKISYYVCIPAIAVCCAWVYNVETEHAAHVEHIKHENGGELPETPAYDYLNRRGKPFPWGMNSLFFNPHTNKNMEDA
;
A
#
# COMPACT_ATOMS: atom_id res chain seq x y z
N MET A 1 24.45 69.46 -8.96
CA MET A 1 24.30 68.02 -8.67
C MET A 1 24.12 67.82 -7.17
N SER A 2 22.90 67.84 -6.65
CA SER A 2 22.55 67.32 -5.31
C SER A 2 21.09 67.63 -5.05
N GLY A 3 20.25 66.63 -4.82
CA GLY A 3 18.87 66.89 -4.38
C GLY A 3 17.82 65.82 -4.66
N ILE A 4 18.12 64.76 -5.42
CA ILE A 4 17.09 63.76 -5.81
C ILE A 4 17.27 62.39 -5.13
N LEU A 5 18.44 62.09 -4.54
CA LEU A 5 18.70 60.78 -3.92
C LEU A 5 18.23 60.63 -2.46
N ALA A 6 17.79 61.70 -1.79
CA ALA A 6 17.45 61.65 -0.36
C ALA A 6 15.97 61.28 -0.06
N ARG A 7 15.09 61.21 -1.07
CA ARG A 7 13.63 61.01 -0.83
C ARG A 7 13.15 59.57 -0.99
N THR A 8 13.97 58.69 -1.56
CA THR A 8 13.64 57.28 -1.79
C THR A 8 14.10 56.35 -0.66
N ALA A 9 14.98 56.79 0.24
CA ALA A 9 15.52 55.97 1.32
C ALA A 9 14.57 55.84 2.54
N LEU A 10 13.60 56.74 2.72
CA LEU A 10 12.72 56.71 3.90
C LEU A 10 11.52 55.75 3.77
N ARG A 11 11.23 55.22 2.57
CA ARG A 11 10.12 54.26 2.36
C ARG A 11 10.53 52.79 2.49
N ALA A 12 11.82 52.49 2.57
CA ALA A 12 12.31 51.11 2.66
C ALA A 12 12.50 50.63 4.12
N ALA A 13 12.46 51.53 5.11
CA ALA A 13 12.76 51.21 6.51
C ALA A 13 11.55 50.76 7.36
N THR A 14 10.33 50.71 6.82
CA THR A 14 9.12 50.32 7.59
C THR A 14 8.60 48.92 7.26
N ARG A 15 9.29 48.14 6.41
CA ARG A 15 8.83 46.80 5.99
C ARG A 15 9.54 45.63 6.66
N THR A 16 10.48 45.88 7.55
CA THR A 16 11.21 44.85 8.32
C THR A 16 10.95 44.95 9.81
N ALA A 17 9.74 45.37 10.22
CA ALA A 17 9.24 44.89 11.50
C ALA A 17 8.98 43.38 11.31
N PRO A 18 9.65 42.47 12.04
CA PRO A 18 9.24 41.08 11.99
C PRO A 18 7.75 41.08 12.33
N ARG A 19 6.92 40.53 11.45
CA ARG A 19 5.60 40.07 11.87
C ARG A 19 5.93 39.12 13.00
N ARG A 20 5.82 39.57 14.25
CA ARG A 20 5.74 38.67 15.38
C ARG A 20 4.64 37.72 14.98
N ALA A 21 5.01 36.51 14.56
CA ALA A 21 4.06 35.42 14.50
C ALA A 21 3.33 35.54 15.82
N ARG A 22 2.02 35.74 15.77
CA ARG A 22 1.21 35.62 16.98
C ARG A 22 1.39 34.16 17.38
N GLY A 23 2.46 33.87 18.12
CA GLY A 23 2.47 32.73 18.99
C GLY A 23 1.22 32.95 19.81
N PHE A 24 0.28 32.02 19.71
CA PHE A 24 -0.80 31.96 20.66
C PHE A 24 -0.11 31.84 22.02
N ALA A 25 0.10 32.97 22.69
CA ALA A 25 0.39 32.99 24.10
C ALA A 25 -0.92 32.49 24.70
N GLN A 26 -1.03 31.18 24.89
CA GLN A 26 -2.06 30.66 25.76
C GLN A 26 -1.81 31.35 27.08
N ASP A 27 -2.74 32.22 27.48
CA ASP A 27 -2.62 32.91 28.74
C ASP A 27 -2.44 31.85 29.83
N VAL A 28 -1.60 32.15 30.82
CA VAL A 28 -1.36 31.26 31.96
C VAL A 28 -2.69 30.90 32.67
N ALA A 29 -3.74 31.71 32.49
CA ALA A 29 -5.10 31.43 32.92
C ALA A 29 -5.77 30.27 32.14
N GLU A 30 -5.55 30.15 30.84
CA GLU A 30 -6.08 29.06 30.00
C GLU A 30 -5.29 27.76 30.22
N SER A 31 -3.97 27.86 30.48
CA SER A 31 -3.14 26.72 30.89
C SER A 31 -3.49 26.18 32.29
N GLN A 32 -4.11 27.00 33.14
CA GLN A 32 -4.62 26.59 34.44
C GLN A 32 -6.07 26.09 34.43
N ASN A 33 -6.78 26.17 33.30
CA ASN A 33 -8.14 25.63 33.16
C ASN A 33 -8.12 24.10 33.44
N PRO A 34 -8.92 23.61 34.40
CA PRO A 34 -8.95 22.19 34.75
C PRO A 34 -9.35 21.29 33.57
N ALA A 35 -10.24 21.75 32.68
CA ALA A 35 -10.62 21.01 31.48
C ALA A 35 -9.46 20.90 30.48
N TYR A 36 -8.68 21.96 30.32
CA TYR A 36 -7.52 21.96 29.44
C TYR A 36 -6.39 21.06 29.97
N LYS A 37 -6.11 21.11 31.28
CA LYS A 37 -5.16 20.19 31.92
C LYS A 37 -5.59 18.73 31.82
N ALA A 38 -6.88 18.44 31.98
CA ALA A 38 -7.42 17.08 31.83
C ALA A 38 -7.23 16.58 30.39
N TYR A 39 -7.52 17.42 29.39
CA TYR A 39 -7.30 17.11 27.98
C TYR A 39 -5.82 16.80 27.68
N LEU A 40 -4.88 17.65 28.14
CA LEU A 40 -3.45 17.40 27.93
C LEU A 40 -2.97 16.12 28.62
N ALA A 41 -3.50 15.81 29.80
CA ALA A 41 -3.19 14.57 30.50
C ALA A 41 -3.70 13.35 29.70
N GLU A 42 -4.91 13.42 29.15
CA GLU A 42 -5.47 12.37 28.28
C GLU A 42 -4.65 12.20 27.00
N GLU A 43 -4.28 13.30 26.33
CA GLU A 43 -3.44 13.25 25.13
C GLU A 43 -2.08 12.59 25.42
N SER A 44 -1.46 12.91 26.56
CA SER A 44 -0.20 12.29 26.98
C SER A 44 -0.36 10.79 27.26
N ALA A 45 -1.47 10.38 27.89
CA ALA A 45 -1.77 8.99 28.18
C ALA A 45 -2.04 8.20 26.88
N LEU A 46 -2.80 8.79 25.95
CA LEU A 46 -3.06 8.21 24.63
C LEU A 46 -1.76 8.05 23.83
N THR A 47 -0.90 9.06 23.85
CA THR A 47 0.41 9.01 23.17
C THR A 47 1.29 7.91 23.76
N SER A 48 1.37 7.81 25.09
CA SER A 48 2.09 6.72 25.75
C SER A 48 1.50 5.35 25.39
N HIS A 49 0.18 5.20 25.44
CA HIS A 49 -0.48 3.95 25.07
C HIS A 49 -0.22 3.57 23.59
N ALA A 50 -0.29 4.53 22.68
CA ALA A 50 -0.03 4.32 21.25
C ALA A 50 1.41 3.90 20.99
N THR A 51 2.39 4.49 21.67
CA THR A 51 3.81 4.10 21.53
C THR A 51 4.07 2.67 21.99
N HIS A 52 3.51 2.27 23.14
CA HIS A 52 3.60 0.89 23.62
C HIS A 52 2.90 -0.12 22.69
N THR A 53 1.69 0.21 22.23
CA THR A 53 0.92 -0.64 21.33
C THR A 53 1.63 -0.81 19.98
N THR A 54 2.21 0.26 19.45
CA THR A 54 2.97 0.23 18.19
C THR A 54 4.21 -0.65 18.33
N ASP A 55 4.95 -0.54 19.44
CA ASP A 55 6.11 -1.39 19.69
C ASP A 55 5.72 -2.87 19.82
N LEU A 56 4.61 -3.17 20.49
CA LEU A 56 4.05 -4.53 20.58
C LEU A 56 3.75 -5.09 19.18
N TRP A 57 3.02 -4.37 18.34
CA TRP A 57 2.66 -4.84 16.99
C TRP A 57 3.85 -4.96 16.05
N ARG A 58 4.85 -4.09 16.20
CA ARG A 58 6.12 -4.21 15.48
C ARG A 58 6.83 -5.51 15.85
N LYS A 59 6.88 -5.86 17.13
CA LYS A 59 7.48 -7.11 17.61
C LYS A 59 6.71 -8.33 17.09
N ILE A 60 5.38 -8.32 17.14
CA ILE A 60 4.57 -9.42 16.59
C ILE A 60 4.84 -9.58 15.08
N SER A 61 4.86 -8.48 14.33
CA SER A 61 5.15 -8.51 12.89
C SER A 61 6.50 -9.15 12.58
N TYR A 62 7.55 -8.82 13.34
CA TYR A 62 8.90 -9.35 13.09
C TYR A 62 9.13 -10.74 13.66
N TYR A 63 8.66 -11.04 14.86
CA TYR A 63 8.98 -12.28 15.56
C TYR A 63 7.95 -13.38 15.34
N VAL A 64 6.77 -13.07 14.82
CA VAL A 64 5.72 -14.05 14.54
C VAL A 64 5.43 -14.10 13.05
N CYS A 65 5.05 -12.96 12.44
CA CYS A 65 4.59 -12.97 11.04
C CYS A 65 5.72 -13.33 10.06
N ILE A 66 6.93 -12.77 10.21
CA ILE A 66 8.05 -13.10 9.31
C ILE A 66 8.41 -14.60 9.37
N PRO A 67 8.63 -15.21 10.55
CA PRO A 67 8.89 -16.66 10.62
C PRO A 67 7.74 -17.50 10.05
N ALA A 68 6.48 -17.13 10.32
CA ALA A 68 5.32 -17.84 9.79
C ALA A 68 5.26 -17.78 8.25
N ILE A 69 5.54 -16.61 7.67
CA ILE A 69 5.62 -16.44 6.21
C ILE A 69 6.76 -17.30 5.66
N ALA A 70 7.93 -17.31 6.29
CA ALA A 70 9.06 -18.12 5.82
C ALA A 70 8.73 -19.61 5.76
N VAL A 71 8.08 -20.15 6.78
CA VAL A 71 7.61 -21.55 6.80
C VAL A 71 6.56 -21.80 5.71
N CYS A 72 5.60 -20.89 5.55
CA CYS A 72 4.58 -20.99 4.51
C CYS A 72 5.21 -20.97 3.10
N CYS A 73 6.16 -20.07 2.85
CA CYS A 73 6.88 -20.00 1.58
C CYS A 73 7.63 -21.30 1.27
N ALA A 74 8.29 -21.91 2.26
CA ALA A 74 8.97 -23.18 2.06
C ALA A 74 7.98 -24.31 1.71
N TRP A 75 6.83 -24.35 2.38
CA TRP A 75 5.78 -25.33 2.09
C TRP A 75 5.18 -25.14 0.69
N VAL A 76 4.79 -23.90 0.34
CA VAL A 76 4.26 -23.57 -0.98
C VAL A 76 5.27 -23.88 -2.07
N TYR A 77 6.56 -23.61 -1.85
CA TYR A 77 7.60 -23.96 -2.80
C TYR A 77 7.61 -25.47 -3.10
N ASN A 78 7.55 -26.32 -2.07
CA ASN A 78 7.52 -27.78 -2.26
C ASN A 78 6.28 -28.20 -3.07
N VAL A 79 5.10 -27.70 -2.72
CA VAL A 79 3.85 -28.00 -3.43
C VAL A 79 3.92 -27.54 -4.89
N GLU A 80 4.46 -26.36 -5.15
CA GLU A 80 4.64 -25.85 -6.52
C GLU A 80 5.64 -26.69 -7.32
N THR A 81 6.72 -27.17 -6.70
CA THR A 81 7.66 -28.08 -7.37
C THR A 81 7.01 -29.42 -7.73
N GLU A 82 6.13 -29.94 -6.88
CA GLU A 82 5.35 -31.14 -7.16
C GLU A 82 4.36 -30.91 -8.32
N HIS A 83 3.68 -29.75 -8.33
CA HIS A 83 2.80 -29.36 -9.44
C HIS A 83 3.57 -29.25 -10.77
N ALA A 84 4.74 -28.60 -10.76
CA ALA A 84 5.59 -28.49 -11.94
C ALA A 84 6.01 -29.88 -12.45
N ALA A 85 6.46 -30.77 -11.57
CA ALA A 85 6.83 -32.14 -11.93
C ALA A 85 5.65 -32.94 -12.50
N HIS A 86 4.46 -32.80 -11.92
CA HIS A 86 3.26 -33.47 -12.42
C HIS A 86 2.87 -32.98 -13.83
N VAL A 87 2.95 -31.68 -14.08
CA VAL A 87 2.70 -31.08 -15.39
C VAL A 87 3.69 -31.61 -16.43
N GLU A 88 4.98 -31.68 -16.11
CA GLU A 88 5.99 -32.24 -17.00
C GLU A 88 5.79 -33.74 -17.26
N HIS A 89 5.36 -34.51 -16.26
CA HIS A 89 5.02 -35.92 -16.44
C HIS A 89 3.87 -36.10 -17.43
N ILE A 90 2.79 -35.33 -17.28
CA ILE A 90 1.64 -35.36 -18.21
C ILE A 90 2.08 -35.01 -19.64
N LYS A 91 2.94 -33.99 -19.81
CA LYS A 91 3.49 -33.66 -21.13
C LYS A 91 4.27 -34.82 -21.73
N HIS A 92 5.13 -35.45 -20.92
CA HIS A 92 5.95 -36.57 -21.38
C HIS A 92 5.09 -37.77 -21.81
N GLU A 93 4.01 -38.08 -21.09
CA GLU A 93 3.05 -39.14 -21.46
C GLU A 93 2.29 -38.83 -22.76
N ASN A 94 2.14 -37.55 -23.10
CA ASN A 94 1.35 -37.08 -24.23
C ASN A 94 2.19 -36.55 -25.39
N GLY A 95 3.43 -37.04 -25.54
CA GLY A 95 4.29 -36.73 -26.70
C GLY A 95 4.99 -35.37 -26.63
N GLY A 96 5.12 -34.79 -25.44
CA GLY A 96 5.81 -33.52 -25.19
C GLY A 96 4.87 -32.31 -25.09
N GLU A 97 3.57 -32.50 -25.31
CA GLU A 97 2.55 -31.44 -25.24
C GLU A 97 1.50 -31.75 -24.18
N LEU A 98 0.84 -30.71 -23.67
CA LEU A 98 -0.27 -30.91 -22.74
C LEU A 98 -1.47 -31.51 -23.48
N PRO A 99 -2.24 -32.41 -22.83
CA PRO A 99 -3.46 -32.96 -23.42
C PRO A 99 -4.42 -31.83 -23.79
N GLU A 100 -5.17 -32.02 -24.88
CA GLU A 100 -6.24 -31.09 -25.19
C GLU A 100 -7.25 -31.05 -24.03
N THR A 101 -7.63 -29.85 -23.60
CA THR A 101 -8.62 -29.68 -22.55
C THR A 101 -9.97 -30.27 -23.00
N PRO A 102 -10.64 -31.10 -22.17
CA PRO A 102 -11.94 -31.67 -22.53
C PRO A 102 -12.96 -30.61 -22.94
N ALA A 103 -13.54 -30.75 -24.13
CA ALA A 103 -14.51 -29.82 -24.69
C ALA A 103 -15.95 -30.12 -24.25
N TYR A 104 -16.19 -30.13 -22.94
CA TYR A 104 -17.56 -30.30 -22.42
C TYR A 104 -18.41 -29.05 -22.68
N ASP A 105 -19.69 -29.23 -23.03
CA ASP A 105 -20.62 -28.14 -23.41
C ASP A 105 -20.76 -27.01 -22.38
N TYR A 106 -20.52 -27.32 -21.10
CA TYR A 106 -20.59 -26.36 -20.00
C TYR A 106 -19.27 -25.61 -19.77
N LEU A 107 -18.15 -26.09 -20.31
CA LEU A 107 -16.85 -25.43 -20.21
C LEU A 107 -16.68 -24.40 -21.32
N ASN A 108 -15.97 -23.31 -21.00
CA ASN A 108 -15.64 -22.23 -21.92
C ASN A 108 -16.81 -21.64 -22.73
N ARG A 109 -18.05 -21.80 -22.27
CA ARG A 109 -19.23 -21.29 -22.95
C ARG A 109 -19.18 -19.76 -23.08
N ARG A 110 -19.42 -19.24 -24.29
CA ARG A 110 -19.53 -17.81 -24.58
C ARG A 110 -20.87 -17.52 -25.23
N GLY A 111 -21.76 -16.84 -24.51
CA GLY A 111 -23.03 -16.35 -25.07
C GLY A 111 -22.88 -15.02 -25.82
N LYS A 112 -21.90 -14.20 -25.41
CA LYS A 112 -21.48 -12.94 -26.04
C LYS A 112 -19.96 -12.78 -25.86
N PRO A 113 -19.27 -12.10 -26.79
CA PRO A 113 -17.86 -11.78 -26.63
C PRO A 113 -17.64 -10.82 -25.45
N PHE A 114 -16.44 -10.82 -24.87
CA PHE A 114 -16.04 -9.76 -23.95
C PHE A 114 -15.75 -8.47 -24.73
N PRO A 115 -15.72 -7.30 -24.05
CA PRO A 115 -15.44 -6.02 -24.70
C PRO A 115 -14.07 -5.91 -25.39
N TRP A 116 -13.12 -6.80 -25.10
CA TRP A 116 -11.75 -6.81 -25.64
C TRP A 116 -11.40 -8.07 -26.44
N GLY A 117 -12.31 -9.04 -26.58
CA GLY A 117 -12.05 -10.30 -27.28
C GLY A 117 -12.83 -11.49 -26.74
N MET A 118 -12.49 -12.70 -27.20
CA MET A 118 -13.16 -13.94 -26.78
C MET A 118 -12.56 -14.56 -25.51
N ASN A 119 -11.27 -14.31 -25.30
CA ASN A 119 -10.51 -14.81 -24.16
C ASN A 119 -10.68 -13.95 -22.90
N SER A 120 -10.53 -14.56 -21.73
CA SER A 120 -10.66 -13.86 -20.44
C SER A 120 -9.50 -12.89 -20.20
N LEU A 121 -9.64 -12.00 -19.20
CA LEU A 121 -8.61 -11.01 -18.89
C LEU A 121 -7.27 -11.64 -18.43
N PHE A 122 -7.35 -12.75 -17.70
CA PHE A 122 -6.19 -13.53 -17.24
C PHE A 122 -6.03 -14.82 -18.05
N PHE A 123 -6.25 -14.75 -19.36
CA PHE A 123 -6.05 -15.88 -20.25
C PHE A 123 -4.56 -16.23 -20.34
N ASN A 124 -4.23 -17.51 -20.16
CA ASN A 124 -2.89 -18.04 -20.38
C ASN A 124 -2.92 -19.10 -21.49
N PRO A 125 -2.24 -18.89 -22.64
CA PRO A 125 -2.26 -19.83 -23.76
C PRO A 125 -1.62 -21.18 -23.42
N HIS A 126 -0.81 -21.28 -22.38
CA HIS A 126 -0.19 -22.54 -21.95
C HIS A 126 -1.13 -23.44 -21.16
N THR A 127 -2.20 -22.90 -20.58
CA THR A 127 -3.09 -23.66 -19.66
C THR A 127 -4.56 -23.53 -20.00
N ASN A 128 -4.95 -22.57 -20.84
CA ASN A 128 -6.34 -22.32 -21.19
C ASN A 128 -6.55 -22.53 -22.70
N LYS A 129 -7.68 -23.13 -23.05
CA LYS A 129 -8.10 -23.28 -24.45
C LYS A 129 -8.37 -21.92 -25.06
N ASN A 130 -7.77 -21.64 -26.22
CA ASN A 130 -8.06 -20.44 -26.99
C ASN A 130 -9.49 -20.49 -27.51
N MET A 131 -10.28 -19.46 -27.20
CA MET A 131 -11.68 -19.34 -27.62
C MET A 131 -11.87 -18.49 -28.89
N GLU A 132 -10.78 -18.00 -29.48
CA GLU A 132 -10.82 -17.35 -30.80
C GLU A 132 -10.84 -18.37 -31.94
N ASP A 133 -10.27 -19.56 -31.70
CA ASP A 133 -10.17 -20.65 -32.69
C ASP A 133 -11.35 -21.64 -32.61
N ALA A 134 -12.30 -21.41 -31.69
CA ALA A 134 -13.43 -22.29 -31.37
C ALA A 134 -14.74 -21.79 -31.99
#